data_AF-A0A4U9HTV2-F1
#
_entry.id   AF-A0A4U9HTV2-F1
#
_cell.length_a   1.000
_cell.length_b   1.000
_cell.length_c   1.000
_cell.angle_alpha   90.00
_cell.angle_beta   90.00
_cell.angle_gamma   90.00
#
_symmetry.space_group_name_H-M   'P 1'
#
loop_
_entity.id
_entity.type
_entity.pdbx_description
1 polymer ?
#
loop_
_entity_poly.entity_id
_entity_poly.type
_entity_poly.pdbx_seq_one_letter_code
_entity_poly.pdbx_strand_id
1 'polypeptide(L)'
;MAKPPPASPISIAIKKSGSSRPISWVLSAFQMQNVRLLLLSKIGQPYDPVSKTGVVGRAYSFQTVAGANLFFEDENLNPFIGAGALSQQVDDL
;
A
#
# COMPACT_ATOMS: atom_id res chain seq x y z
N MET A 1 -28.56 -18.72 11.66
CA MET A 1 -27.21 -18.11 11.63
C MET A 1 -27.38 -16.60 11.61
N ALA A 2 -26.98 -15.90 12.67
CA ALA A 2 -27.13 -14.45 12.77
C ALA A 2 -26.02 -13.76 11.95
N LYS A 3 -26.41 -12.77 11.14
CA LYS A 3 -25.50 -11.92 10.36
C LYS A 3 -24.53 -11.21 11.31
N PRO A 4 -23.21 -11.20 11.01
CA PRO A 4 -22.24 -10.53 11.88
C PRO A 4 -22.61 -9.05 12.04
N PRO A 5 -22.39 -8.46 13.23
CA PRO A 5 -22.74 -7.07 13.50
C PRO A 5 -22.00 -6.15 12.51
N PRO A 6 -22.63 -5.05 12.06
CA PRO A 6 -21.97 -4.07 11.20
C PRO A 6 -20.72 -3.55 11.92
N ALA A 7 -19.57 -3.60 11.26
CA ALA A 7 -18.33 -3.04 11.78
C ALA A 7 -18.60 -1.59 12.19
N SER A 8 -18.35 -1.26 13.46
CA SER A 8 -18.46 0.09 13.97
C SER A 8 -17.61 1.01 13.08
N PRO A 9 -18.11 2.20 12.70
CA PRO A 9 -17.27 3.15 11.99
C PRO A 9 -16.08 3.43 12.91
N ILE A 10 -14.86 3.25 12.39
CA ILE A 10 -13.66 3.77 13.04
C ILE A 10 -13.83 5.29 13.01
N SER A 11 -14.41 5.84 14.07
CA SER A 11 -14.56 7.26 14.25
C SER A 11 -13.19 7.82 14.59
N ILE A 12 -12.54 8.49 13.64
CA ILE A 12 -11.42 9.38 13.98
C ILE A 12 -12.03 10.51 14.80
N ALA A 13 -11.92 10.42 16.13
CA ALA A 13 -12.32 11.48 17.03
C ALA A 13 -11.31 12.65 16.89
N ILE A 14 -11.57 13.54 15.94
CA ILE A 14 -10.81 14.77 15.77
C ILE A 14 -11.20 15.72 16.91
N LYS A 15 -10.45 15.67 18.02
CA LYS A 15 -10.57 16.67 19.08
C LYS A 15 -9.94 17.97 18.60
N LYS A 16 -10.76 18.95 18.21
CA LYS A 16 -10.29 20.28 17.85
C LYS A 16 -9.62 20.90 19.08
N SER A 17 -8.30 21.02 19.06
CA SER A 17 -7.57 21.87 20.01
C SER A 17 -8.05 23.31 19.80
N GLY A 18 -8.33 24.06 20.87
CA GLY A 18 -8.79 25.45 20.82
C GLY A 18 -7.80 26.45 20.21
N SER A 19 -6.75 25.97 19.52
CA SER A 19 -5.73 26.73 18.83
C SER A 19 -6.19 27.08 17.41
N SER A 20 -6.04 28.34 16.99
CA SER A 20 -6.36 28.80 15.62
C SER A 20 -5.27 28.47 14.59
N ARG A 21 -4.17 27.84 15.01
CA ARG A 21 -3.07 27.49 14.11
C ARG A 21 -3.46 26.32 13.20
N PRO A 22 -3.07 26.33 11.92
CA PRO A 22 -3.29 25.20 11.03
C PRO A 22 -2.59 23.96 11.61
N ILE A 23 -3.34 22.86 11.68
CA ILE A 23 -2.86 21.57 12.19
C ILE A 23 -2.66 20.67 10.98
N SER A 24 -1.43 20.18 10.81
CA SER A 24 -1.11 19.21 9.76
C SER A 24 -1.37 17.79 10.25
N TRP A 25 -2.03 16.99 9.42
CA TRP A 25 -2.32 15.58 9.69
C TRP A 25 -1.28 14.70 9.03
N VAL A 26 -0.85 13.65 9.73
CA VAL A 26 0.12 12.67 9.21
C VAL A 26 -0.54 11.30 9.12
N LEU A 27 -0.46 10.68 7.96
CA LEU A 27 -0.92 9.32 7.71
C LEU A 27 0.28 8.38 7.57
N SER A 28 0.51 7.53 8.58
CA SER A 28 1.68 6.66 8.68
C SER A 28 1.32 5.18 8.82
N ALA A 29 0.14 4.75 8.38
CA ALA A 29 -0.34 3.38 8.49
C ALA A 29 0.07 2.45 7.32
N PHE A 30 0.98 2.88 6.44
CA PHE A 30 1.34 2.21 5.19
C PHE A 30 0.24 2.29 4.11
N GLN A 31 0.61 2.10 2.84
CA GLN A 31 -0.19 2.54 1.67
C GLN A 31 -1.65 2.09 1.69
N MET A 32 -1.91 0.80 1.87
CA MET A 32 -3.27 0.26 1.81
C MET A 32 -4.13 0.68 3.00
N GLN A 33 -3.54 0.78 4.19
CA GLN A 33 -4.30 1.20 5.38
C GLN A 33 -4.57 2.70 5.37
N ASN A 34 -3.65 3.51 4.83
CA ASN A 34 -3.89 4.94 4.62
C ASN A 34 -5.09 5.15 3.68
N VAL A 35 -5.13 4.46 2.54
CA VAL A 35 -6.28 4.50 1.62
C VAL A 35 -7.56 4.02 2.31
N ARG A 36 -7.51 2.90 3.03
CA ARG A 36 -8.66 2.37 3.78
C ARG A 36 -9.17 3.38 4.81
N LEU A 37 -8.28 4.05 5.54
CA LEU A 37 -8.64 5.05 6.55
C LEU A 37 -9.31 6.27 5.91
N LEU A 38 -8.79 6.75 4.77
CA LEU A 38 -9.40 7.84 4.00
C LEU A 38 -10.82 7.49 3.52
N LEU A 39 -11.00 6.29 2.97
CA LEU A 39 -12.31 5.81 2.50
C LEU A 39 -13.32 5.68 3.65
N LEU A 40 -12.92 5.06 4.76
CA LEU A 40 -13.78 4.91 5.95
C LEU A 40 -14.13 6.26 6.59
N SER A 41 -13.20 7.21 6.54
CA SER A 41 -13.39 8.55 7.09
C SER A 41 -14.08 9.52 6.12
N LYS A 42 -14.41 9.05 4.91
CA LYS A 42 -15.02 9.85 3.84
C LYS A 42 -14.18 11.10 3.48
N ILE A 43 -12.85 10.97 3.50
CA ILE A 43 -11.91 12.03 3.15
C ILE A 43 -11.40 11.80 1.72
N GLY A 44 -11.61 12.79 0.84
CA GLY A 44 -11.24 12.72 -0.58
C GLY A 44 -12.28 12.01 -1.45
N GLN A 45 -12.05 11.99 -2.77
CA GLN A 45 -12.93 11.35 -3.76
C GLN A 45 -12.43 9.92 -4.08
N PRO A 46 -13.21 8.86 -3.76
CA PRO A 46 -12.89 7.48 -4.15
C PRO A 46 -12.68 7.35 -5.66
N TYR A 47 -11.72 6.55 -6.08
CA TYR A 47 -11.50 6.28 -7.49
C TYR A 47 -12.62 5.41 -8.09
N ASP A 48 -13.29 5.91 -9.13
CA ASP A 48 -14.21 5.14 -9.97
C ASP A 48 -13.49 4.69 -11.27
N PRO A 49 -13.29 3.37 -11.48
CA PRO A 49 -12.61 2.87 -12.66
C PRO A 49 -13.42 3.01 -13.96
N VAL A 50 -14.76 3.16 -13.88
CA VAL A 50 -15.64 3.28 -15.06
C VAL A 50 -15.53 4.70 -15.63
N SER A 51 -15.78 5.72 -14.80
CA SER A 51 -15.65 7.12 -15.23
C SER A 51 -14.22 7.64 -15.22
N LYS A 52 -13.27 6.88 -14.65
CA LYS A 52 -11.87 7.28 -14.42
C LYS A 52 -11.75 8.57 -13.61
N THR A 53 -12.66 8.81 -12.66
CA THR A 53 -12.67 9.99 -11.79
C THR A 53 -12.28 9.62 -10.35
N GLY A 54 -11.88 10.62 -9.55
CA GLY A 54 -11.42 10.39 -8.17
C GLY A 54 -9.96 9.93 -8.06
N VAL A 55 -9.40 10.10 -6.85
CA VAL A 55 -7.95 9.93 -6.58
C VAL A 55 -7.65 8.99 -5.43
N VAL A 56 -8.57 8.81 -4.49
CA VAL A 56 -8.34 7.94 -3.31
C VAL A 56 -8.39 6.48 -3.77
N GLY A 57 -7.27 5.78 -3.57
CA GLY A 57 -7.10 4.38 -3.98
C GLY A 57 -6.66 4.16 -5.43
N ARG A 58 -6.35 5.22 -6.18
CA ARG A 58 -5.70 5.12 -7.50
C ARG A 58 -4.19 4.91 -7.34
N ALA A 59 -3.54 4.42 -8.40
CA ALA A 59 -2.08 4.38 -8.56
C ALA A 59 -1.36 3.50 -7.54
N TYR A 60 -1.97 2.38 -7.17
CA TYR A 60 -1.27 1.33 -6.45
C TYR A 60 -0.13 0.77 -7.32
N SER A 61 1.09 0.87 -6.82
CA SER A 61 2.28 0.29 -7.42
C SER A 61 2.93 -0.66 -6.45
N PHE A 62 3.25 -1.86 -6.92
CA PHE A 62 4.04 -2.83 -6.18
C PHE A 62 5.17 -3.32 -7.08
N GLN A 63 6.34 -3.55 -6.49
CA GLN A 63 7.44 -4.14 -7.22
C GLN A 63 7.21 -5.65 -7.31
N THR A 64 6.98 -6.16 -8.51
CA THR A 64 7.03 -7.60 -8.74
C THR A 64 8.46 -8.07 -8.54
N VAL A 65 8.68 -8.99 -7.62
CA VAL A 65 10.01 -9.57 -7.35
C VAL A 65 10.03 -10.98 -7.91
N ALA A 66 10.95 -11.25 -8.82
CA ALA A 66 11.30 -12.59 -9.28
C ALA A 66 12.69 -12.94 -8.74
N GLY A 67 12.90 -14.22 -8.42
CA GLY A 67 14.18 -14.72 -7.94
C GLY A 67 14.37 -16.18 -8.34
N ALA A 68 15.62 -16.57 -8.50
CA ALA A 68 16.02 -17.95 -8.74
C ALA A 68 16.97 -18.42 -7.63
N ASN A 69 16.85 -19.68 -7.23
CA ASN A 69 17.82 -20.33 -6.35
C ASN A 69 18.79 -21.13 -7.22
N LEU A 70 20.09 -20.90 -7.07
CA LEU A 70 21.13 -21.60 -7.80
C LEU A 70 21.94 -22.47 -6.84
N PHE A 71 22.27 -23.69 -7.26
CA PHE A 71 23.09 -24.64 -6.51
C PHE A 71 24.29 -25.04 -7.38
N PHE A 72 25.50 -24.98 -6.82
CA PHE A 72 26.75 -25.36 -7.46
C PHE A 72 27.54 -26.26 -6.51
N GLU A 73 28.10 -27.36 -7.02
CA GLU A 73 28.70 -28.43 -6.18
C GLU A 73 29.99 -28.00 -5.45
N ASP A 74 30.79 -27.11 -6.05
CA ASP A 74 32.10 -26.70 -5.52
C ASP A 74 32.30 -25.17 -5.46
N GLU A 75 31.24 -24.38 -5.62
CA GLU A 75 31.31 -22.91 -5.68
C GLU A 75 30.50 -22.27 -4.56
N ASN A 76 31.08 -21.25 -3.91
CA ASN A 76 30.39 -20.49 -2.88
C ASN A 76 29.91 -19.15 -3.44
N LEU A 77 28.60 -19.05 -3.71
CA LEU A 77 28.00 -17.82 -4.20
C LEU A 77 28.00 -16.74 -3.12
N ASN A 78 28.43 -15.54 -3.49
CA ASN A 78 28.29 -14.38 -2.63
C ASN A 78 26.79 -14.12 -2.35
N PRO A 79 26.32 -14.19 -1.09
CA PRO A 79 24.91 -14.03 -0.76
C PRO A 79 24.36 -12.63 -1.06
N PHE A 80 25.22 -11.65 -1.33
CA PHE A 80 24.84 -10.28 -1.68
C PHE A 80 24.73 -10.03 -3.20
N ILE A 81 25.07 -11.01 -4.05
CA ILE A 81 25.11 -10.82 -5.50
C ILE A 81 23.73 -10.56 -6.14
N GLY A 82 22.64 -11.00 -5.49
CA GLY A 82 21.27 -10.82 -5.96
C GLY A 82 20.68 -9.41 -5.81
N ALA A 83 21.37 -8.48 -5.12
CA ALA A 83 20.85 -7.13 -4.86
C ALA A 83 20.63 -6.29 -6.13
N GLY A 84 21.27 -6.65 -7.26
CA GLY A 84 21.11 -5.99 -8.56
C GLY A 84 19.96 -6.51 -9.44
N ALA A 85 19.30 -7.62 -9.06
CA ALA A 85 18.35 -8.32 -9.93
C ALA A 85 16.94 -7.70 -9.98
N LEU A 86 16.71 -6.52 -9.39
CA LEU A 86 15.40 -5.87 -9.28
C LEU A 86 14.73 -5.52 -10.64
N SER A 87 15.43 -5.73 -11.76
CA SER A 87 14.96 -5.44 -13.13
C SER A 87 15.42 -6.48 -14.17
N GLN A 88 15.79 -7.69 -13.73
CA GLN A 88 16.25 -8.73 -14.65
C GLN A 88 15.05 -9.47 -15.26
N GLN A 89 14.90 -9.39 -16.58
CA GLN A 89 13.90 -10.14 -17.35
C GLN A 89 14.63 -11.22 -18.16
N VAL A 90 14.17 -12.47 -18.08
CA VAL A 90 14.65 -13.57 -18.91
C VAL A 90 13.52 -13.95 -19.85
N ASP A 91 13.76 -13.84 -21.15
CA ASP A 91 12.83 -14.18 -22.22
C ASP A 91 13.48 -15.21 -23.14
N ASP A 92 12.71 -16.20 -23.60
CA ASP A 92 13.14 -17.21 -24.56
C ASP A 92 12.35 -16.96 -25.84
N LEU A 93 13.05 -16.62 -26.94
CA LEU A 93 12.42 -16.35 -28.24
C LEU A 93 11.81 -17.62 -28.85
#